data_AF-A0A3D2R8E4-F1
#
_entry.id   AF-A0A3D2R8E4-F1
#
_cell.length_a   1.000
_cell.length_b   1.000
_cell.length_c   1.000
_cell.angle_alpha   90.00
_cell.angle_beta   90.00
_cell.angle_gamma   90.00
#
_symmetry.space_group_name_H-M   'P 1'
#
loop_
_entity.id
_entity.type
_entity.pdbx_description
1 polymer ?
#
loop_
_entity_poly.entity_id
_entity_poly.type
_entity_poly.pdbx_seq_one_letter_code
_entity_poly.pdbx_strand_id
1 'polypeptide(L)' 'PGLRGKWTFNVLSIFAYASIMMTYFGVNFYLTGLHSYASGDVPVTPSFIYYLLGFFVLLSALSYWRWQGIKKA' A
#
# COMPACT_ATOMS: atom_id res chain seq x y z
N PRO A 1 -21.41 -12.81 -3.82
CA PRO A 1 -20.03 -13.32 -3.97
C PRO A 1 -19.36 -12.86 -5.29
N GLY A 2 -19.06 -11.55 -5.41
CA GLY A 2 -18.43 -10.94 -6.60
C GLY A 2 -16.92 -10.68 -6.48
N LEU A 3 -16.35 -10.81 -5.27
CA LEU A 3 -14.94 -10.52 -4.97
C LEU A 3 -13.97 -11.67 -5.33
N ARG A 4 -14.43 -12.72 -6.03
CA ARG A 4 -13.64 -13.91 -6.39
C ARG A 4 -12.75 -13.73 -7.64
N GLY A 5 -12.65 -12.52 -8.19
CA GLY A 5 -11.81 -12.25 -9.35
C GLY A 5 -10.32 -12.25 -8.98
N LYS A 6 -9.48 -12.95 -9.77
CA LYS A 6 -8.01 -12.98 -9.58
C LYS A 6 -7.40 -11.58 -9.47
N TRP A 7 -7.89 -10.63 -10.27
CA TRP A 7 -7.47 -9.24 -10.22
C TRP A 7 -7.79 -8.59 -8.87
N THR A 8 -9.04 -8.69 -8.41
CA THR A 8 -9.47 -8.10 -7.13
C THR A 8 -8.72 -8.71 -5.95
N PHE A 9 -8.48 -10.03 -5.96
CA PHE A 9 -7.67 -10.70 -4.95
C PHE A 9 -6.25 -10.11 -4.87
N ASN A 10 -5.55 -10.03 -6.01
CA ASN A 10 -4.18 -9.51 -6.06
C ASN A 10 -4.09 -8.04 -5.61
N VAL A 11 -5.04 -7.20 -6.04
CA VAL A 11 -5.08 -5.79 -5.64
C VAL A 11 -5.29 -5.67 -4.13
N LEU A 12 -6.27 -6.38 -3.58
CA LEU A 12 -6.53 -6.36 -2.13
C LEU A 12 -5.36 -6.93 -1.32
N SER A 13 -4.64 -7.93 -1.82
CA SER A 13 -3.43 -8.44 -1.16
C SER A 13 -2.34 -7.38 -1.03
N ILE A 14 -2.13 -6.55 -2.06
CA ILE A 14 -1.15 -5.45 -2.02
C ILE A 14 -1.55 -4.42 -0.95
N PHE A 15 -2.82 -4.00 -0.93
CA PHE A 15 -3.31 -3.03 0.06
C PHE A 15 -3.32 -3.60 1.49
N ALA A 16 -3.61 -4.89 1.66
CA ALA A 16 -3.53 -5.56 2.95
C ALA A 16 -2.08 -5.56 3.47
N TYR A 17 -1.10 -5.89 2.63
CA TYR A 17 0.31 -5.81 3.00
C TYR A 17 0.74 -4.39 3.33
N ALA A 18 0.32 -3.40 2.53
CA ALA A 18 0.61 -1.99 2.78
C ALA A 18 0.05 -1.51 4.14
N SER A 19 -1.12 -2.00 4.56
CA SER A 19 -1.71 -1.72 5.88
C SER A 19 -0.86 -2.28 7.03
N ILE A 20 -0.37 -3.52 6.88
CA ILE A 20 0.54 -4.14 7.86
C ILE A 20 1.82 -3.32 7.99
N MET A 21 2.42 -2.93 6.86
CA MET A 21 3.62 -2.09 6.84
C MET A 21 3.37 -0.73 7.48
N MET A 22 2.28 -0.05 7.15
CA MET A 22 1.92 1.24 7.76
C MET A 22 1.75 1.13 9.27
N THR A 23 1.18 0.03 9.76
CA THR A 23 1.02 -0.20 11.20
C THR A 23 2.37 -0.47 11.87
N TYR A 24 3.22 -1.29 11.25
CA TYR A 24 4.57 -1.57 11.73
C TYR A 24 5.41 -0.28 11.79
N PHE A 25 5.50 0.46 10.69
CA PHE A 25 6.23 1.73 10.66
C PHE A 25 5.59 2.78 11.56
N GLY A 26 4.26 2.79 11.64
CA GLY A 26 3.46 3.58 12.57
C GLY A 26 3.94 3.48 14.00
N VAL A 27 3.88 2.28 14.58
CA VAL A 27 4.20 2.09 16.00
C VAL A 27 5.71 2.05 16.29
N ASN A 28 6.54 1.68 15.31
CA ASN A 28 8.00 1.53 15.52
C ASN A 28 8.81 2.79 15.16
N PHE A 29 8.29 3.67 14.30
CA PHE A 29 9.03 4.81 13.75
C PHE A 29 8.27 6.15 13.79
N TYR A 30 6.93 6.15 13.66
CA TYR A 30 6.14 7.40 13.60
C TYR A 30 5.51 7.81 14.94
N LEU A 31 5.14 6.84 15.77
CA LEU A 31 4.70 7.06 17.14
C LEU A 31 5.92 6.96 18.06
N THR A 32 6.12 7.98 18.90
CA THR A 32 7.23 8.01 19.85
C THR A 32 6.92 7.09 21.04
N GLY A 33 7.57 5.92 21.09
CA GLY A 33 7.63 5.04 22.26
C GLY A 33 9.07 4.81 22.72
N LEU A 34 9.27 4.32 23.94
CA LEU A 34 10.56 4.03 24.63
C LEU A 34 11.55 3.10 23.87
N HIS A 35 11.24 2.72 22.63
CA HIS A 35 12.02 1.84 21.76
C HIS A 35 12.04 2.34 20.29
N SER A 36 11.82 3.64 20.05
CA SER A 36 11.92 4.21 18.70
C SER A 36 13.38 4.21 18.23
N TYR A 37 13.70 3.31 17.30
CA TYR A 37 15.04 3.16 16.68
C TYR A 37 15.48 4.39 15.85
N ALA A 38 14.64 5.41 15.76
CA ALA A 38 14.71 6.53 14.82
C ALA A 38 15.05 7.89 15.46
N SER A 39 15.56 7.93 16.69
CA SER A 39 15.74 9.17 17.47
C SER A 39 16.88 10.10 17.00
N GLY A 40 17.35 9.99 15.75
CA GLY A 40 18.57 10.66 15.30
C GLY A 40 18.41 11.59 14.09
N ASP A 41 17.87 11.07 12.98
CA ASP A 41 17.83 11.82 11.71
C ASP A 41 16.99 11.09 10.64
N VAL A 42 15.78 10.65 11.00
CA VAL A 42 14.92 9.96 10.04
C VAL A 42 14.01 11.01 9.40
N PRO A 43 13.94 11.12 8.07
CA PRO A 43 12.90 11.92 7.42
C PRO A 43 11.57 11.25 7.72
N VAL A 44 10.97 11.59 8.86
CA VAL A 44 9.57 11.29 9.18
C VAL A 44 8.75 12.22 8.30
N THR A 45 8.70 11.91 7.02
CA THR A 45 7.86 12.61 6.05
C THR A 45 6.69 11.71 5.69
N PRO A 46 5.55 11.85 6.41
CA PRO A 46 4.26 11.30 6.00
C PRO A 46 3.91 11.58 4.53
N SER A 47 4.50 12.63 3.93
CA SER A 47 4.36 12.96 2.51
C SER A 47 4.72 11.79 1.58
N PHE A 48 5.73 10.97 1.91
CA PHE A 48 6.14 9.83 1.08
C PHE A 48 5.04 8.76 0.97
N ILE A 49 4.26 8.56 2.04
CA ILE A 49 3.15 7.60 2.06
C ILE A 49 2.06 8.01 1.06
N TYR A 50 1.78 9.32 0.90
CA TYR A 50 0.79 9.78 -0.07
C TYR A 50 1.24 9.51 -1.52
N TYR A 51 2.53 9.65 -1.83
CA TYR A 51 3.07 9.29 -3.14
C TYR A 51 2.96 7.78 -3.40
N LEU A 52 3.30 6.94 -2.41
CA LEU A 52 3.15 5.48 -2.51
C LEU A 52 1.68 5.05 -2.67
N LEU A 53 0.77 5.67 -1.93
CA LEU A 53 -0.66 5.41 -2.03
C LEU A 53 -1.18 5.77 -3.42
N GLY A 54 -0.80 6.95 -3.93
CA GLY A 54 -1.12 7.40 -5.28
C GLY A 54 -0.58 6.43 -6.34
N PHE A 55 0.66 5.97 -6.18
CA PHE A 55 1.26 4.97 -7.06
C PHE A 55 0.48 3.65 -7.07
N PHE A 56 0.10 3.10 -5.91
CA PHE A 56 -0.67 1.86 -5.85
C PHE A 56 -2.09 2.00 -6.43
N VAL A 57 -2.73 3.16 -6.26
CA VAL A 57 -4.02 3.46 -6.87
C VAL A 57 -3.89 3.52 -8.39
N LEU A 58 -2.89 4.23 -8.92
CA LEU A 58 -2.62 4.31 -10.36
C LEU A 58 -2.29 2.93 -10.94
N LEU A 59 -1.42 2.16 -10.27
CA LEU A 59 -1.08 0.81 -10.68
C LEU A 59 -2.31 -0.10 -10.72
N SER A 60 -3.18 0.01 -9.71
CA SER A 60 -4.44 -0.75 -9.68
C SER A 60 -5.35 -0.35 -10.84
N ALA A 61 -5.50 0.94 -11.13
CA ALA A 61 -6.31 1.45 -12.24
C ALA A 61 -5.78 0.99 -13.61
N LEU A 62 -4.47 1.12 -13.85
CA LEU A 62 -3.82 0.65 -15.08
C LEU A 62 -3.94 -0.86 -15.25
N SER A 63 -3.72 -1.61 -14.15
CA SER A 63 -3.88 -3.06 -14.11
C SER A 63 -5.32 -3.49 -14.43
N TYR A 64 -6.32 -2.75 -13.94
CA TYR A 64 -7.72 -3.00 -14.24
C TYR A 64 -8.03 -2.85 -15.73
N TRP A 65 -7.56 -1.77 -16.36
CA TRP A 65 -7.75 -1.54 -17.79
C TRP A 65 -7.12 -2.66 -18.63
N ARG A 66 -5.90 -3.09 -18.27
CA ARG A 66 -5.24 -4.22 -18.94
C ARG A 66 -6.00 -5.54 -18.74
N TRP A 67 -6.50 -5.80 -17.54
CA TRP A 67 -7.26 -7.01 -17.22
C TRP A 67 -8.59 -7.08 -17.97
N GLN A 68 -9.29 -5.95 -18.13
CA GLN A 68 -10.49 -5.86 -18.95
C GLN A 68 -10.20 -6.15 -20.43
N GLY A 69 -9.05 -5.69 -20.95
CA GLY A 69 -8.61 -6.01 -22.32
C GLY A 69 -8.31 -7.50 -22.53
N ILE A 70 -7.70 -8.17 -21.55
CA ILE A 70 -7.42 -9.62 -21.61
C ILE A 70 -8.70 -10.45 -21.54
N LYS A 71 -9.68 -10.04 -20.73
CA LYS A 71 -10.95 -10.75 -20.61
C LYS A 71 -11.87 -10.64 -21.83
N LYS A 72 -11.66 -9.63 -22.68
CA LYS A 72 -12.47 -9.38 -23.88
C LYS A 72 -11.94 -10.08 -25.14
N ALA A 73 -10.69 -10.58 -25.10
CA ALA A 73 -10.11 -11.42 -26.13
C ALA A 73 -10.39 -12.91 -25.84
#